data_AF-A0A7W0VA98-F1
#
_entry.id   AF-A0A7W0VA98-F1
#
_cell.length_a   1.000
_cell.length_b   1.000
_cell.length_c   1.000
_cell.angle_alpha   90.00
_cell.angle_beta   90.00
_cell.angle_gamma   90.00
#
_symmetry.space_group_name_H-M   'P 1'
#
loop_
_entity.id
_entity.type
_entity.pdbx_description
1 polymer ?
#
loop_
_entity_poly.entity_id
_entity_poly.type
_entity_poly.pdbx_seq_one_letter_code
_entity_poly.pdbx_strand_id
1 'polypeptide(L)'
;FTSNAVVEDGAPQHRDEYERGVTLQLGTIGTDGMNEDLGPRNLSHRTFPTLASDGRVMFTQWDHLGPQNAGHLMFANQDMQALREGFGKEGTGASNSTLKAQEVAPGRFVAIATSRSRTIQAGALVDIRLGAAVTDSSGNVSAPEAQTEANATYRDLTPDVPHDMTPSAETVGRYYDAYPLNAKDKPDLLVSWADGPVESGVLGIAGLQANFGVYLYDTQRNQRRPILDDSEMWDIFARPLQTRTPPPITGSATDSALGGKTMIGSMDVYKSSLKTFAPGSVYGVRVSEGFSSEEGFPEMFGSTMFEGMATLGVAPVRADGSWLATVPSNVPLRVQNIDTFGMSVFSEPVWFSGRPGETRVCGGCHESRSETVTINPGITDAFAIGPTPMYGDVTRANRKSMTDFSRDKIMGVAWDTVVQPMFDAKCISCHNGVAGPANPSYVITDPATGTSVTWTFDLRGSAVPAQFAELGGDSAFTLSYLSMAGLDMEAIEEGDLMITGDYKVYLNPEDARNSLAIKLLNPVQQFPNQNPGVRAFATTPHMNGKGTDLTADEFYALILAADNGVSFFARENNPGDTSY
;
A
#
# COMPACT_ATOMS: atom_id res chain seq x y z
N PHE A 1 -6.66 -18.55 10.54
CA PHE A 1 -6.44 -17.80 11.80
C PHE A 1 -5.77 -16.48 11.46
N THR A 2 -5.68 -15.55 12.41
CA THR A 2 -4.87 -14.34 12.28
C THR A 2 -3.89 -14.25 13.44
N SER A 3 -2.64 -13.86 13.17
CA SER A 3 -1.60 -13.73 14.21
C SER A 3 -0.61 -12.63 13.86
N ASN A 4 -0.17 -11.90 14.88
CA ASN A 4 0.96 -10.98 14.83
C ASN A 4 2.22 -11.58 15.49
N ALA A 5 2.15 -12.86 15.91
CA ALA A 5 3.31 -13.58 16.39
C ALA A 5 4.12 -14.16 15.22
N VAL A 6 5.42 -14.36 15.44
CA VAL A 6 6.24 -15.16 14.53
C VAL A 6 5.93 -16.63 14.77
N VAL A 7 5.32 -17.29 13.79
CA VAL A 7 4.90 -18.70 13.89
C VAL A 7 5.69 -19.62 12.95
N GLU A 8 6.48 -19.02 12.05
CA GLU A 8 7.33 -19.71 11.07
C GLU A 8 8.78 -19.27 11.30
N ASP A 9 9.71 -20.23 11.33
CA ASP A 9 11.12 -19.92 11.55
C ASP A 9 11.69 -19.10 10.39
N GLY A 10 12.39 -18.02 10.71
CA GLY A 10 12.99 -17.10 9.72
C GLY A 10 12.04 -16.21 8.93
N ALA A 11 10.72 -16.26 9.17
CA ALA A 11 9.76 -15.37 8.53
C ALA A 11 9.55 -14.09 9.38
N PRO A 12 9.93 -12.90 8.88
CA PRO A 12 9.72 -11.67 9.63
C PRO A 12 8.23 -11.37 9.79
N GLN A 13 7.88 -10.76 10.91
CA GLN A 13 6.61 -10.06 11.06
C GLN A 13 6.88 -8.57 10.96
N HIS A 14 6.19 -7.92 10.03
CA HIS A 14 6.35 -6.50 9.77
C HIS A 14 5.69 -5.69 10.89
N ARG A 15 6.17 -4.48 11.13
CA ARG A 15 5.47 -3.48 11.92
C ARG A 15 4.64 -2.63 10.97
N ASP A 16 3.50 -2.16 11.46
CA ASP A 16 2.64 -1.32 10.62
C ASP A 16 3.31 0.02 10.32
N GLU A 17 2.82 0.71 9.31
CA GLU A 17 3.44 1.90 8.72
C GLU A 17 3.41 3.13 9.65
N TYR A 18 2.63 3.06 10.74
CA TYR A 18 2.65 4.02 11.84
C TYR A 18 3.44 3.52 13.06
N GLU A 19 4.06 2.35 12.95
CA GLU A 19 4.90 1.71 13.96
C GLU A 19 4.23 1.48 15.31
N ARG A 20 2.89 1.38 15.29
CA ARG A 20 2.04 1.20 16.46
C ARG A 20 2.00 -0.25 16.93
N GLY A 21 2.34 -1.19 16.06
CA GLY A 21 2.42 -2.60 16.44
C GLY A 21 2.86 -3.54 15.33
N VAL A 22 3.10 -4.79 15.73
CA VAL A 22 3.37 -5.88 14.80
C VAL A 22 2.09 -6.22 14.03
N THR A 23 2.23 -6.36 12.73
CA THR A 23 1.13 -6.55 11.79
C THR A 23 0.42 -7.87 12.00
N LEU A 24 -0.90 -7.81 12.02
CA LEU A 24 -1.74 -8.99 12.07
C LEU A 24 -1.79 -9.61 10.67
N GLN A 25 -1.34 -10.86 10.54
CA GLN A 25 -1.30 -11.58 9.25
C GLN A 25 -2.31 -12.73 9.25
N LEU A 26 -2.75 -13.14 8.06
CA LEU A 26 -3.69 -14.25 7.84
C LEU A 26 -2.92 -15.55 7.57
N GLY A 27 -3.40 -16.68 8.09
CA GLY A 27 -2.82 -18.00 7.81
C GLY A 27 -3.75 -19.18 8.06
N THR A 28 -3.21 -20.38 7.87
CA THR A 28 -3.83 -21.69 8.11
C THR A 28 -3.23 -22.39 9.33
N ILE A 29 -4.07 -23.06 10.12
CA ILE A 29 -3.66 -23.85 11.28
C ILE A 29 -4.38 -25.21 11.23
N GLY A 30 -3.69 -26.26 11.68
CA GLY A 30 -4.30 -27.57 11.88
C GLY A 30 -5.44 -27.52 12.90
N THR A 31 -6.42 -28.41 12.76
CA THR A 31 -7.55 -28.50 13.71
C THR A 31 -7.12 -28.95 15.10
N ASP A 32 -5.93 -29.53 15.22
CA ASP A 32 -5.25 -29.88 16.47
C ASP A 32 -4.50 -28.70 17.11
N GLY A 33 -4.51 -27.52 16.46
CA GLY A 33 -3.78 -26.33 16.89
C GLY A 33 -2.29 -26.35 16.55
N MET A 34 -1.83 -27.30 15.71
CA MET A 34 -0.44 -27.39 15.26
C MET A 34 -0.30 -26.94 13.80
N ASN A 35 0.95 -26.78 13.34
CA ASN A 35 1.29 -26.43 11.96
C ASN A 35 0.68 -25.10 11.50
N GLU A 36 0.95 -24.04 12.26
CA GLU A 36 0.66 -22.67 11.83
C GLU A 36 1.52 -22.32 10.60
N ASP A 37 0.86 -21.86 9.54
CA ASP A 37 1.47 -21.41 8.28
C ASP A 37 0.79 -20.10 7.89
N LEU A 38 1.58 -19.05 7.72
CA LEU A 38 1.07 -17.73 7.36
C LEU A 38 1.05 -17.58 5.83
N GLY A 39 0.00 -16.93 5.36
CA GLY A 39 -0.20 -16.63 3.96
C GLY A 39 0.81 -15.63 3.39
N PRO A 40 0.60 -15.22 2.13
CA PRO A 40 1.32 -14.10 1.52
C PRO A 40 1.38 -12.89 2.47
N ARG A 41 2.48 -12.14 2.52
CA ARG A 41 2.65 -11.07 3.52
C ARG A 41 2.14 -9.72 3.01
N ASN A 42 1.85 -8.83 3.95
CA ASN A 42 1.54 -7.42 3.73
C ASN A 42 2.27 -6.57 4.78
N LEU A 43 2.67 -5.34 4.45
CA LEU A 43 3.25 -4.45 5.46
C LEU A 43 2.20 -3.92 6.45
N SER A 44 0.92 -3.95 6.09
CA SER A 44 -0.17 -3.54 6.97
C SER A 44 -1.07 -4.71 7.40
N HIS A 45 -1.93 -4.47 8.41
CA HIS A 45 -2.80 -5.48 9.01
C HIS A 45 -3.78 -6.15 8.04
N ARG A 46 -3.97 -7.46 8.20
CA ARG A 46 -5.08 -8.25 7.65
C ARG A 46 -5.98 -8.76 8.78
N THR A 47 -7.24 -8.34 8.77
CA THR A 47 -8.16 -8.48 9.89
C THR A 47 -9.49 -9.09 9.46
N PHE A 48 -10.27 -9.54 10.45
CA PHE A 48 -11.66 -9.99 10.28
C PHE A 48 -11.88 -11.05 9.19
N PRO A 49 -11.14 -12.18 9.19
CA PRO A 49 -11.39 -13.23 8.23
C PRO A 49 -12.78 -13.86 8.42
N THR A 50 -13.42 -14.17 7.29
CA THR A 50 -14.65 -14.93 7.19
C THR A 50 -14.54 -15.93 6.04
N LEU A 51 -15.31 -17.01 6.10
CA LEU A 51 -15.30 -18.05 5.10
C LEU A 51 -16.56 -17.94 4.24
N ALA A 52 -16.39 -17.79 2.93
CA ALA A 52 -17.50 -17.76 1.98
C ALA A 52 -17.98 -19.17 1.63
N SER A 53 -19.23 -19.25 1.18
CA SER A 53 -19.93 -20.48 0.81
C SER A 53 -19.28 -21.25 -0.34
N ASP A 54 -18.47 -20.57 -1.15
CA ASP A 54 -17.68 -21.17 -2.23
C ASP A 54 -16.27 -21.64 -1.81
N GLY A 55 -15.95 -21.51 -0.52
CA GLY A 55 -14.68 -21.95 0.06
C GLY A 55 -13.62 -20.87 0.14
N ARG A 56 -13.76 -19.73 -0.55
CA ARG A 56 -12.77 -18.64 -0.43
C ARG A 56 -12.82 -18.00 0.96
N VAL A 57 -11.66 -17.56 1.43
CA VAL A 57 -11.54 -16.75 2.66
C VAL A 57 -11.61 -15.29 2.26
N MET A 58 -12.57 -14.56 2.81
CA MET A 58 -12.61 -13.10 2.71
C MET A 58 -12.10 -12.47 3.99
N PHE A 59 -11.42 -11.34 3.88
CA PHE A 59 -10.89 -10.60 5.02
C PHE A 59 -10.75 -9.13 4.64
N THR A 60 -10.48 -8.28 5.62
CA THR A 60 -10.10 -6.90 5.39
C THR A 60 -8.58 -6.78 5.34
N GLN A 61 -8.03 -6.29 4.23
CA GLN A 61 -6.65 -5.85 4.14
C GLN A 61 -6.60 -4.34 4.34
N TRP A 62 -5.74 -3.87 5.24
CA TRP A 62 -5.35 -2.47 5.25
C TRP A 62 -4.26 -2.29 4.20
N ASP A 63 -4.50 -1.37 3.27
CA ASP A 63 -3.53 -0.90 2.31
C ASP A 63 -3.02 0.45 2.79
N HIS A 64 -1.74 0.46 3.18
CA HIS A 64 -0.99 1.65 3.52
C HIS A 64 0.38 1.60 2.84
N LEU A 65 0.58 2.53 1.91
CA LEU A 65 1.81 2.75 1.17
C LEU A 65 1.81 4.21 0.79
N GLY A 66 2.73 4.99 1.37
CA GLY A 66 2.76 6.43 1.12
C GLY A 66 1.44 7.09 1.58
N PRO A 67 0.76 7.86 0.71
CA PRO A 67 -0.50 8.52 1.07
C PRO A 67 -1.71 7.59 1.13
N GLN A 68 -1.58 6.32 0.71
CA GLN A 68 -2.70 5.38 0.78
C GLN A 68 -2.99 5.01 2.23
N ASN A 69 -4.27 5.01 2.61
CA ASN A 69 -4.69 4.63 3.96
C ASN A 69 -6.15 4.15 3.96
N ALA A 70 -6.36 2.91 3.53
CA ALA A 70 -7.69 2.40 3.22
C ALA A 70 -7.85 0.90 3.56
N GLY A 71 -9.07 0.49 3.90
CA GLY A 71 -9.38 -0.90 4.27
C GLY A 71 -10.24 -1.58 3.22
N HIS A 72 -9.74 -2.63 2.56
CA HIS A 72 -10.45 -3.26 1.44
C HIS A 72 -10.76 -4.72 1.72
N LEU A 73 -11.88 -5.20 1.18
CA LEU A 73 -12.21 -6.62 1.24
C LEU A 73 -11.40 -7.36 0.19
N MET A 74 -10.67 -8.37 0.64
CA MET A 74 -9.80 -9.22 -0.20
C MET A 74 -10.24 -10.67 -0.07
N PHE A 75 -10.03 -11.44 -1.13
CA PHE A 75 -10.18 -12.89 -1.15
C PHE A 75 -8.83 -13.59 -1.24
N ALA A 76 -8.73 -14.73 -0.58
CA ALA A 76 -7.74 -15.76 -0.88
C ALA A 76 -8.42 -17.12 -0.93
N ASN A 77 -7.80 -18.09 -1.61
CA ASN A 77 -8.19 -19.49 -1.47
C ASN A 77 -7.84 -20.00 -0.06
N GLN A 78 -8.35 -21.18 0.32
CA GLN A 78 -8.10 -21.76 1.65
C GLN A 78 -6.63 -22.10 1.90
N ASP A 79 -5.87 -22.32 0.83
CA ASP A 79 -4.41 -22.50 0.84
C ASP A 79 -3.63 -21.18 0.80
N MET A 80 -4.33 -20.05 0.99
CA MET A 80 -3.81 -18.68 0.96
C MET A 80 -3.20 -18.24 -0.38
N GLN A 81 -3.47 -18.96 -1.49
CA GLN A 81 -3.10 -18.52 -2.84
C GLN A 81 -4.18 -17.64 -3.48
N ALA A 82 -3.89 -17.10 -4.66
CA ALA A 82 -4.82 -16.35 -5.49
C ALA A 82 -5.42 -15.15 -4.75
N LEU A 83 -4.60 -14.47 -3.94
CA LEU A 83 -4.95 -13.20 -3.31
C LEU A 83 -5.51 -12.25 -4.37
N ARG A 84 -6.71 -11.74 -4.17
CA ARG A 84 -7.36 -10.81 -5.09
C ARG A 84 -8.28 -9.87 -4.35
N GLU A 85 -8.62 -8.76 -4.98
CA GLU A 85 -9.68 -7.90 -4.46
C GLU A 85 -11.03 -8.63 -4.43
N GLY A 86 -11.82 -8.33 -3.41
CA GLY A 86 -13.23 -8.63 -3.35
C GLY A 86 -14.10 -7.39 -3.56
N PHE A 87 -13.86 -6.33 -2.80
CA PHE A 87 -14.65 -5.09 -2.86
C PHE A 87 -13.95 -3.92 -2.14
N GLY A 88 -14.17 -2.71 -2.65
CA GLY A 88 -13.87 -1.47 -1.95
C GLY A 88 -12.67 -0.70 -2.49
N LYS A 89 -11.87 -1.26 -3.40
CA LYS A 89 -10.87 -0.47 -4.14
C LYS A 89 -11.53 0.16 -5.37
N GLU A 90 -10.77 0.99 -6.07
CA GLU A 90 -11.14 1.54 -7.38
C GLU A 90 -12.47 2.33 -7.39
N GLY A 91 -12.86 2.89 -6.24
CA GLY A 91 -14.09 3.69 -6.09
C GLY A 91 -15.39 2.86 -5.97
N THR A 92 -15.30 1.53 -5.82
CA THR A 92 -16.48 0.66 -5.61
C THR A 92 -17.02 0.72 -4.18
N GLY A 93 -16.20 1.17 -3.23
CA GLY A 93 -16.53 1.23 -1.80
C GLY A 93 -17.48 2.38 -1.43
N ALA A 94 -18.29 2.14 -0.39
CA ALA A 94 -19.16 3.17 0.21
C ALA A 94 -18.38 4.18 1.09
N SER A 95 -17.15 3.83 1.47
CA SER A 95 -16.20 4.67 2.20
C SER A 95 -14.78 4.22 1.86
N ASN A 96 -13.76 4.90 2.41
CA ASN A 96 -12.38 4.48 2.22
C ASN A 96 -12.06 3.14 2.89
N SER A 97 -12.89 2.67 3.83
CA SER A 97 -12.72 1.36 4.46
C SER A 97 -14.01 0.56 4.51
N THR A 98 -13.90 -0.73 4.19
CA THR A 98 -14.95 -1.74 4.32
C THR A 98 -14.45 -2.89 5.19
N LEU A 99 -15.11 -3.12 6.33
CA LEU A 99 -14.64 -4.00 7.40
C LEU A 99 -15.64 -5.12 7.73
N LYS A 100 -15.14 -6.21 8.32
CA LYS A 100 -15.94 -7.22 9.06
C LYS A 100 -17.07 -7.86 8.24
N ALA A 101 -16.81 -8.12 6.97
CA ALA A 101 -17.81 -8.70 6.09
C ALA A 101 -18.32 -10.07 6.59
N GLN A 102 -19.62 -10.33 6.42
CA GLN A 102 -20.28 -11.61 6.69
C GLN A 102 -21.18 -11.98 5.52
N GLU A 103 -21.13 -13.23 5.07
CA GLU A 103 -21.92 -13.67 3.94
C GLU A 103 -23.40 -13.80 4.33
N VAL A 104 -24.26 -13.18 3.53
CA VAL A 104 -25.72 -13.27 3.62
C VAL A 104 -26.20 -14.50 2.82
N ALA A 105 -25.66 -14.65 1.61
CA ALA A 105 -25.92 -15.72 0.65
C ALA A 105 -24.78 -15.73 -0.39
N PRO A 106 -24.62 -16.76 -1.23
CA PRO A 106 -23.52 -16.83 -2.21
C PRO A 106 -23.30 -15.52 -2.98
N GLY A 107 -22.12 -14.93 -2.82
CA GLY A 107 -21.71 -13.68 -3.49
C GLY A 107 -22.31 -12.39 -2.92
N ARG A 108 -23.06 -12.46 -1.82
CA ARG A 108 -23.72 -11.32 -1.17
C ARG A 108 -23.32 -11.22 0.30
N PHE A 109 -22.87 -10.05 0.73
CA PHE A 109 -22.28 -9.83 2.05
C PHE A 109 -22.86 -8.61 2.74
N VAL A 110 -22.90 -8.62 4.06
CA VAL A 110 -23.08 -7.42 4.88
C VAL A 110 -21.73 -7.02 5.47
N ALA A 111 -21.41 -5.73 5.50
CA ALA A 111 -20.16 -5.21 6.03
C ALA A 111 -20.33 -3.82 6.67
N ILE A 112 -19.28 -3.35 7.34
CA ILE A 112 -19.20 -1.98 7.88
C ILE A 112 -18.47 -1.08 6.89
N ALA A 113 -19.09 0.01 6.46
CA ALA A 113 -18.44 1.08 5.71
C ALA A 113 -18.06 2.22 6.67
N THR A 114 -16.79 2.60 6.69
CA THR A 114 -16.26 3.58 7.67
C THR A 114 -14.97 4.25 7.19
N SER A 115 -14.60 5.34 7.84
CA SER A 115 -13.25 5.91 7.73
C SER A 115 -12.25 5.02 8.48
N ARG A 116 -11.06 4.83 7.89
CA ARG A 116 -9.93 4.15 8.53
C ARG A 116 -9.48 4.82 9.84
N SER A 117 -9.77 6.11 9.97
CA SER A 117 -9.31 6.96 11.07
C SER A 117 -10.46 7.42 11.94
N ARG A 118 -10.21 7.39 13.25
CA ARG A 118 -11.03 7.97 14.32
C ARG A 118 -12.44 7.38 14.56
N THR A 119 -12.84 6.34 13.84
CA THR A 119 -14.19 5.78 13.95
C THR A 119 -14.30 4.57 14.88
N ILE A 120 -13.20 4.17 15.53
CA ILE A 120 -13.12 2.95 16.35
C ILE A 120 -13.54 1.70 15.53
N GLN A 121 -13.29 1.74 14.21
CA GLN A 121 -13.69 0.70 13.26
C GLN A 121 -15.21 0.42 13.21
N ALA A 122 -16.04 1.40 13.58
CA ALA A 122 -17.49 1.37 13.49
C ALA A 122 -18.00 2.33 12.41
N GLY A 123 -19.16 2.06 11.82
CA GLY A 123 -19.69 2.88 10.73
C GLY A 123 -21.07 2.45 10.26
N ALA A 124 -21.37 2.74 8.99
CA ALA A 124 -22.63 2.39 8.34
C ALA A 124 -22.66 0.92 7.92
N LEU A 125 -23.85 0.33 7.82
CA LEU A 125 -24.08 -1.01 7.31
C LEU A 125 -24.31 -0.98 5.80
N VAL A 126 -23.56 -1.80 5.07
CA VAL A 126 -23.72 -1.96 3.62
C VAL A 126 -23.99 -3.41 3.24
N ASP A 127 -24.87 -3.60 2.26
CA ASP A 127 -25.22 -4.87 1.62
C ASP A 127 -24.53 -4.95 0.25
N ILE A 128 -23.41 -5.66 0.20
CA ILE A 128 -22.52 -5.82 -0.94
C ILE A 128 -22.99 -7.00 -1.79
N ARG A 129 -23.03 -6.80 -3.10
CA ARG A 129 -23.37 -7.82 -4.11
C ARG A 129 -22.22 -7.87 -5.10
N LEU A 130 -21.45 -8.95 -5.08
CA LEU A 130 -20.23 -9.10 -5.91
C LEU A 130 -20.54 -9.39 -7.38
N GLY A 131 -21.77 -9.78 -7.69
CA GLY A 131 -22.22 -10.16 -9.03
C GLY A 131 -23.70 -9.86 -9.24
N ALA A 132 -24.29 -10.48 -10.27
CA ALA A 132 -25.69 -10.29 -10.61
C ALA A 132 -26.60 -10.90 -9.53
N ALA A 133 -27.55 -10.10 -9.05
CA ALA A 133 -28.48 -10.52 -8.01
C ALA A 133 -29.54 -11.51 -8.55
N VAL A 134 -29.71 -12.63 -7.84
CA VAL A 134 -30.69 -13.67 -8.16
C VAL A 134 -31.61 -13.89 -6.96
N THR A 135 -32.92 -13.91 -7.21
CA THR A 135 -33.95 -14.16 -6.20
C THR A 135 -34.56 -15.54 -6.38
N ASP A 136 -34.53 -16.37 -5.33
CA ASP A 136 -35.16 -17.69 -5.35
C ASP A 136 -36.69 -17.62 -5.14
N SER A 137 -37.37 -18.76 -5.27
CA SER A 137 -38.83 -18.85 -5.06
C SER A 137 -39.29 -18.51 -3.64
N SER A 138 -38.37 -18.51 -2.67
CA SER A 138 -38.63 -18.18 -1.27
C SER A 138 -38.37 -16.69 -0.96
N GLY A 139 -37.95 -15.90 -1.97
CA GLY A 139 -37.63 -14.48 -1.83
C GLY A 139 -36.23 -14.20 -1.26
N ASN A 140 -35.36 -15.21 -1.18
CA ASN A 140 -33.97 -15.01 -0.79
C ASN A 140 -33.16 -14.49 -1.98
N VAL A 141 -32.25 -13.56 -1.72
CA VAL A 141 -31.40 -12.92 -2.72
C VAL A 141 -29.95 -13.29 -2.48
N SER A 142 -29.32 -13.80 -3.53
CA SER A 142 -27.89 -14.08 -3.65
C SER A 142 -27.29 -13.27 -4.81
N ALA A 143 -25.96 -13.25 -4.96
CA ALA A 143 -25.30 -12.65 -6.10
C ALA A 143 -24.18 -13.55 -6.69
N PRO A 144 -24.50 -14.80 -7.10
CA PRO A 144 -23.50 -15.81 -7.44
C PRO A 144 -22.91 -15.64 -8.84
N GLU A 145 -23.62 -14.97 -9.76
CA GLU A 145 -23.29 -14.93 -11.18
C GLU A 145 -22.38 -13.76 -11.54
N ALA A 146 -21.40 -14.00 -12.41
CA ALA A 146 -20.47 -12.98 -12.92
C ALA A 146 -19.79 -12.16 -11.82
N GLN A 147 -19.37 -12.82 -10.73
CA GLN A 147 -18.66 -12.17 -9.64
C GLN A 147 -17.31 -11.61 -10.09
N THR A 148 -17.21 -10.29 -10.09
CA THR A 148 -15.96 -9.55 -10.32
C THR A 148 -16.02 -8.27 -9.49
N GLU A 149 -14.89 -7.78 -9.05
CA GLU A 149 -14.72 -6.47 -8.41
C GLU A 149 -15.35 -5.34 -9.25
N ALA A 150 -15.25 -5.40 -10.58
CA ALA A 150 -15.83 -4.41 -11.50
C ALA A 150 -17.37 -4.47 -11.59
N ASN A 151 -17.97 -5.61 -11.25
CA ASN A 151 -19.44 -5.79 -11.23
C ASN A 151 -20.02 -5.60 -9.83
N ALA A 152 -19.16 -5.45 -8.81
CA ALA A 152 -19.60 -5.37 -7.44
C ALA A 152 -20.36 -4.07 -7.19
N THR A 153 -21.47 -4.18 -6.47
CA THR A 153 -22.32 -3.05 -6.08
C THR A 153 -22.62 -3.15 -4.59
N TYR A 154 -23.12 -2.06 -4.01
CA TYR A 154 -23.61 -2.09 -2.65
C TYR A 154 -24.94 -1.34 -2.52
N ARG A 155 -25.70 -1.69 -1.49
CA ARG A 155 -26.82 -0.90 -0.98
C ARG A 155 -26.51 -0.47 0.44
N ASP A 156 -26.57 0.83 0.69
CA ASP A 156 -26.50 1.38 2.03
C ASP A 156 -27.79 1.04 2.80
N LEU A 157 -27.62 0.35 3.92
CA LEU A 157 -28.72 -0.06 4.79
C LEU A 157 -29.02 1.00 5.87
N THR A 158 -28.08 1.92 6.12
CA THR A 158 -28.14 2.89 7.21
C THR A 158 -27.61 4.27 6.75
N PRO A 159 -28.28 4.93 5.80
CA PRO A 159 -27.77 6.16 5.17
C PRO A 159 -27.63 7.36 6.10
N ASP A 160 -28.28 7.34 7.26
CA ASP A 160 -28.14 8.38 8.27
C ASP A 160 -26.83 8.25 9.07
N VAL A 161 -26.16 7.08 9.02
CA VAL A 161 -24.91 6.84 9.74
C VAL A 161 -23.72 7.38 8.93
N PRO A 162 -22.82 8.17 9.54
CA PRO A 162 -21.67 8.70 8.83
C PRO A 162 -20.74 7.59 8.32
N HIS A 163 -20.29 7.77 7.07
CA HIS A 163 -19.35 6.87 6.42
C HIS A 163 -17.89 7.31 6.62
N ASP A 164 -17.67 8.57 7.01
CA ASP A 164 -16.37 9.21 7.15
C ASP A 164 -15.99 9.38 8.64
N MET A 165 -15.08 10.32 8.95
CA MET A 165 -14.68 10.65 10.31
C MET A 165 -15.62 11.64 11.03
N THR A 166 -16.74 12.03 10.40
CA THR A 166 -17.70 12.96 11.02
C THR A 166 -18.31 12.28 12.26
N PRO A 167 -18.31 12.94 13.44
CA PRO A 167 -18.98 12.39 14.62
C PRO A 167 -20.45 12.10 14.33
N SER A 168 -20.94 10.92 14.72
CA SER A 168 -22.36 10.59 14.62
C SER A 168 -23.20 11.44 15.59
N ALA A 169 -24.50 11.58 15.29
CA ALA A 169 -25.42 12.23 16.20
C ALA A 169 -25.90 11.27 17.30
N GLU A 170 -26.42 11.83 18.39
CA GLU A 170 -26.75 11.10 19.62
C GLU A 170 -27.60 9.85 19.41
N THR A 171 -28.61 9.90 18.54
CA THR A 171 -29.53 8.76 18.27
C THR A 171 -29.23 8.00 16.97
N VAL A 172 -28.20 8.43 16.26
CA VAL A 172 -27.75 7.81 15.01
C VAL A 172 -26.70 6.76 15.32
N GLY A 173 -25.67 7.16 16.09
CA GLY A 173 -24.61 6.27 16.51
C GLY A 173 -23.80 5.66 15.36
N ARG A 174 -23.14 4.52 15.63
CA ARG A 174 -22.43 3.71 14.61
C ARG A 174 -22.54 2.22 14.90
N TYR A 175 -22.43 1.41 13.84
CA TYR A 175 -22.42 -0.06 13.93
C TYR A 175 -21.01 -0.62 13.95
N TYR A 176 -20.73 -1.53 14.88
CA TYR A 176 -19.41 -2.16 15.02
C TYR A 176 -19.28 -3.44 14.20
N ASP A 177 -20.31 -4.29 14.17
CA ASP A 177 -20.38 -5.48 13.31
C ASP A 177 -21.84 -5.88 13.04
N ALA A 178 -22.03 -6.80 12.09
CA ALA A 178 -23.34 -7.37 11.77
C ALA A 178 -23.23 -8.85 11.37
N TYR A 179 -24.27 -9.61 11.69
CA TYR A 179 -24.44 -10.99 11.28
C TYR A 179 -25.83 -11.19 10.65
N PRO A 180 -25.92 -11.74 9.42
CA PRO A 180 -27.20 -11.96 8.78
C PRO A 180 -27.96 -13.14 9.38
N LEU A 181 -29.26 -12.95 9.62
CA LEU A 181 -30.16 -13.99 10.14
C LEU A 181 -31.00 -14.66 9.05
N ASN A 182 -31.09 -14.02 7.87
CA ASN A 182 -31.72 -14.58 6.69
C ASN A 182 -31.18 -13.92 5.42
N ALA A 183 -31.57 -14.48 4.28
CA ALA A 183 -31.12 -14.05 2.97
C ALA A 183 -32.16 -13.23 2.20
N LYS A 184 -33.18 -12.66 2.86
CA LYS A 184 -34.18 -11.80 2.21
C LYS A 184 -33.51 -10.64 1.47
N ASP A 185 -34.20 -10.03 0.50
CA ASP A 185 -33.67 -8.84 -0.17
C ASP A 185 -33.32 -7.73 0.84
N LYS A 186 -34.10 -7.54 1.91
CA LYS A 186 -33.73 -6.74 3.09
C LYS A 186 -33.55 -7.67 4.28
N PRO A 187 -32.30 -8.03 4.65
CA PRO A 187 -32.05 -9.08 5.63
C PRO A 187 -32.31 -8.60 7.05
N ASP A 188 -32.82 -9.48 7.91
CA ASP A 188 -32.79 -9.21 9.36
C ASP A 188 -31.36 -9.48 9.86
N LEU A 189 -30.82 -8.57 10.67
CA LEU A 189 -29.43 -8.62 11.12
C LEU A 189 -29.35 -8.67 12.65
N LEU A 190 -28.39 -9.42 13.18
CA LEU A 190 -27.89 -9.25 14.54
C LEU A 190 -26.72 -8.26 14.46
N VAL A 191 -26.80 -7.14 15.18
CA VAL A 191 -25.83 -6.04 15.03
C VAL A 191 -25.32 -5.59 16.38
N SER A 192 -24.08 -5.09 16.39
CA SER A 192 -23.55 -4.35 17.52
C SER A 192 -23.52 -2.86 17.21
N TRP A 193 -24.08 -2.05 18.09
CA TRP A 193 -24.33 -0.63 17.84
C TRP A 193 -24.19 0.19 19.12
N ALA A 194 -23.65 1.41 18.98
CA ALA A 194 -23.50 2.38 20.05
C ALA A 194 -24.15 3.71 19.62
N ASP A 195 -24.91 4.31 20.52
CA ASP A 195 -25.39 5.71 20.44
C ASP A 195 -24.23 6.71 20.58
N GLY A 196 -24.55 7.99 20.34
CA GLY A 196 -23.61 9.08 20.60
C GLY A 196 -22.67 9.41 19.45
N PRO A 197 -21.73 10.34 19.68
CA PRO A 197 -20.71 10.71 18.71
C PRO A 197 -19.57 9.69 18.73
N VAL A 198 -19.79 8.51 18.12
CA VAL A 198 -18.82 7.41 18.03
C VAL A 198 -17.66 7.82 17.12
N GLU A 199 -16.79 8.65 17.66
CA GLU A 199 -15.58 9.21 17.06
C GLU A 199 -14.57 9.45 18.19
N SER A 200 -13.35 8.94 18.04
CA SER A 200 -12.39 8.82 19.13
C SER A 200 -11.91 10.18 19.67
N GLY A 201 -11.84 11.21 18.83
CA GLY A 201 -11.44 12.56 19.26
C GLY A 201 -12.47 13.21 20.17
N VAL A 202 -13.75 13.22 19.77
CA VAL A 202 -14.87 13.76 20.53
C VAL A 202 -15.07 12.97 21.82
N LEU A 203 -15.05 11.64 21.76
CA LEU A 203 -15.13 10.79 22.95
C LEU A 203 -13.96 11.06 23.90
N GLY A 204 -12.74 11.18 23.37
CA GLY A 204 -11.54 11.49 24.13
C GLY A 204 -11.62 12.84 24.86
N ILE A 205 -12.05 13.91 24.19
CA ILE A 205 -12.25 15.23 24.78
C ILE A 205 -13.29 15.19 25.91
N ALA A 206 -14.33 14.37 25.74
CA ALA A 206 -15.38 14.19 26.73
C ALA A 206 -14.99 13.23 27.87
N GLY A 207 -13.87 12.52 27.79
CA GLY A 207 -13.50 11.45 28.72
C GLY A 207 -14.45 10.27 28.69
N LEU A 208 -15.10 10.03 27.53
CA LEU A 208 -16.09 8.98 27.32
C LEU A 208 -15.52 7.85 26.45
N GLN A 209 -16.21 6.72 26.46
CA GLN A 209 -16.00 5.62 25.53
C GLN A 209 -17.34 5.30 24.84
N ALA A 210 -17.28 4.75 23.63
CA ALA A 210 -18.46 4.17 23.01
C ALA A 210 -18.97 3.01 23.87
N ASN A 211 -20.29 2.79 23.92
CA ASN A 211 -20.88 1.63 24.57
C ASN A 211 -21.67 0.82 23.54
N PHE A 212 -21.11 -0.30 23.06
CA PHE A 212 -21.75 -1.13 22.04
C PHE A 212 -22.62 -2.20 22.68
N GLY A 213 -23.92 -2.17 22.36
CA GLY A 213 -24.87 -3.24 22.70
C GLY A 213 -25.22 -4.09 21.48
N VAL A 214 -25.83 -5.25 21.70
CA VAL A 214 -26.36 -6.17 20.69
C VAL A 214 -27.86 -5.94 20.45
N TYR A 215 -28.23 -5.80 19.18
CA TYR A 215 -29.58 -5.51 18.73
C TYR A 215 -30.02 -6.44 17.60
N LEU A 216 -31.32 -6.74 17.56
CA LEU A 216 -31.97 -7.22 16.34
C LEU A 216 -32.32 -6.02 15.46
N TYR A 217 -31.81 -5.99 14.24
CA TYR A 217 -32.07 -4.92 13.28
C TYR A 217 -32.91 -5.41 12.10
N ASP A 218 -34.10 -4.81 11.96
CA ASP A 218 -34.99 -4.98 10.81
C ASP A 218 -34.62 -3.93 9.75
N THR A 219 -33.88 -4.35 8.72
CA THR A 219 -33.43 -3.47 7.62
C THR A 219 -34.57 -3.05 6.69
N GLN A 220 -35.75 -3.67 6.78
CA GLN A 220 -36.92 -3.24 6.01
C GLN A 220 -37.59 -2.03 6.65
N ARG A 221 -37.66 -2.01 7.99
CA ARG A 221 -38.27 -0.94 8.78
C ARG A 221 -37.27 0.09 9.31
N ASN A 222 -35.97 -0.18 9.20
CA ASN A 222 -34.89 0.57 9.82
C ASN A 222 -35.08 0.68 11.34
N GLN A 223 -35.42 -0.43 11.99
CA GLN A 223 -35.71 -0.48 13.43
C GLN A 223 -34.78 -1.44 14.16
N ARG A 224 -34.16 -0.97 15.25
CA ARG A 224 -33.37 -1.76 16.19
C ARG A 224 -34.25 -2.20 17.37
N ARG A 225 -34.06 -3.43 17.86
CA ARG A 225 -34.64 -3.94 19.11
C ARG A 225 -33.53 -4.46 19.99
N PRO A 226 -33.38 -3.96 21.24
CA PRO A 226 -32.29 -4.38 22.12
C PRO A 226 -32.40 -5.87 22.47
N ILE A 227 -31.25 -6.54 22.54
CA ILE A 227 -31.12 -7.91 23.05
C ILE A 227 -30.27 -7.89 24.32
N LEU A 228 -29.10 -7.26 24.26
CA LEU A 228 -28.15 -7.13 25.35
C LEU A 228 -27.45 -5.77 25.20
N ASP A 229 -27.25 -5.04 26.29
CA ASP A 229 -26.46 -3.80 26.32
C ASP A 229 -25.97 -3.63 27.76
N ASP A 230 -24.76 -4.13 28.02
CA ASP A 230 -24.08 -4.00 29.30
C ASP A 230 -23.24 -2.71 29.30
N SER A 231 -23.55 -1.78 30.20
CA SER A 231 -22.81 -0.51 30.30
C SER A 231 -21.35 -0.64 30.74
N GLU A 232 -20.93 -1.81 31.25
CA GLU A 232 -19.57 -2.05 31.72
C GLU A 232 -18.66 -2.70 30.65
N MET A 233 -19.19 -3.14 29.51
CA MET A 233 -18.42 -3.83 28.48
C MET A 233 -18.97 -3.64 27.06
N TRP A 234 -18.17 -3.97 26.05
CA TRP A 234 -18.65 -3.98 24.67
C TRP A 234 -19.25 -5.33 24.30
N ASP A 235 -20.54 -5.33 23.98
CA ASP A 235 -21.25 -6.48 23.44
C ASP A 235 -21.13 -6.49 21.91
N ILE A 236 -20.06 -7.12 21.43
CA ILE A 236 -19.68 -7.16 20.00
C ILE A 236 -19.58 -8.59 19.45
N PHE A 237 -19.66 -8.72 18.13
CA PHE A 237 -19.47 -10.00 17.42
C PHE A 237 -20.45 -11.09 17.80
N ALA A 238 -21.70 -10.71 18.07
CA ALA A 238 -22.74 -11.68 18.37
C ALA A 238 -22.96 -12.64 17.18
N ARG A 239 -23.08 -13.93 17.49
CA ARG A 239 -23.27 -15.01 16.52
C ARG A 239 -24.32 -16.01 17.04
N PRO A 240 -25.36 -16.34 16.26
CA PRO A 240 -26.32 -17.36 16.65
C PRO A 240 -25.67 -18.75 16.62
N LEU A 241 -26.03 -19.62 17.57
CA LEU A 241 -25.67 -21.03 17.53
C LEU A 241 -26.55 -21.75 16.50
N GLN A 242 -25.96 -22.10 15.36
CA GLN A 242 -26.65 -22.76 14.26
C GLN A 242 -25.79 -23.80 13.55
N THR A 243 -26.43 -24.81 12.97
CA THR A 243 -25.78 -25.77 12.07
C THR A 243 -25.37 -25.08 10.77
N ARG A 244 -24.17 -25.36 10.28
CA ARG A 244 -23.65 -24.81 9.02
C ARG A 244 -23.13 -25.93 8.12
N THR A 245 -23.31 -25.80 6.81
CA THR A 245 -22.67 -26.68 5.84
C THR A 245 -21.22 -26.23 5.64
N PRO A 246 -20.21 -27.11 5.81
CA PRO A 246 -18.84 -26.79 5.44
C PRO A 246 -18.77 -26.45 3.94
N PRO A 247 -18.10 -25.35 3.55
CA PRO A 247 -17.91 -25.04 2.14
C PRO A 247 -16.95 -26.06 1.49
N PRO A 248 -16.92 -26.13 0.16
CA PRO A 248 -16.00 -27.03 -0.55
C PRO A 248 -14.54 -26.73 -0.20
N ILE A 249 -13.72 -27.78 -0.20
CA ILE A 249 -12.27 -27.65 -0.06
C ILE A 249 -11.67 -27.44 -1.46
N THR A 250 -10.94 -26.35 -1.64
CA THR A 250 -10.22 -26.09 -2.90
C THR A 250 -8.83 -26.71 -2.82
N GLY A 251 -8.44 -27.46 -3.85
CA GLY A 251 -7.09 -28.01 -3.95
C GLY A 251 -6.03 -26.92 -4.15
N SER A 252 -4.82 -27.17 -3.66
CA SER A 252 -3.70 -26.25 -3.86
C SER A 252 -3.00 -26.52 -5.19
N ALA A 253 -2.72 -25.47 -5.95
CA ALA A 253 -1.98 -25.54 -7.22
C ALA A 253 -0.59 -24.94 -7.01
N THR A 254 0.35 -25.73 -6.48
CA THR A 254 1.76 -25.32 -6.32
C THR A 254 2.63 -25.93 -7.41
N ASP A 255 3.45 -25.10 -8.06
CA ASP A 255 4.47 -25.56 -9.00
C ASP A 255 5.81 -25.77 -8.30
N SER A 256 6.16 -27.04 -8.08
CA SER A 256 7.46 -27.42 -7.53
C SER A 256 8.67 -26.97 -8.37
N ALA A 257 8.49 -26.73 -9.68
CA ALA A 257 9.56 -26.28 -10.56
C ALA A 257 10.02 -24.84 -10.25
N LEU A 258 9.20 -24.04 -9.55
CA LEU A 258 9.59 -22.71 -9.09
C LEU A 258 10.56 -22.76 -7.90
N GLY A 259 10.79 -23.92 -7.30
CA GLY A 259 11.81 -24.11 -6.26
C GLY A 259 11.62 -23.16 -5.06
N GLY A 260 10.38 -22.99 -4.61
CA GLY A 260 10.02 -22.12 -3.48
C GLY A 260 9.80 -20.65 -3.82
N LYS A 261 10.04 -20.22 -5.07
CA LYS A 261 9.78 -18.86 -5.55
C LYS A 261 8.32 -18.68 -5.99
N THR A 262 7.92 -17.42 -6.18
CA THR A 262 6.67 -17.04 -6.85
C THR A 262 7.00 -16.59 -8.27
N MET A 263 6.19 -16.95 -9.26
CA MET A 263 6.27 -16.36 -10.59
C MET A 263 5.24 -15.24 -10.72
N ILE A 264 5.66 -14.06 -11.19
CA ILE A 264 4.79 -12.91 -11.42
C ILE A 264 4.94 -12.38 -12.85
N GLY A 265 3.91 -11.75 -13.40
CA GLY A 265 4.00 -11.04 -14.66
C GLY A 265 2.67 -10.60 -15.23
N SER A 266 2.67 -10.16 -16.48
CA SER A 266 1.44 -9.91 -17.23
C SER A 266 1.55 -10.37 -18.69
N MET A 267 0.40 -10.70 -19.28
CA MET A 267 0.34 -11.12 -20.69
C MET A 267 0.59 -9.96 -21.65
N ASP A 268 0.05 -8.76 -21.36
CA ASP A 268 0.33 -7.55 -22.13
C ASP A 268 0.21 -6.32 -21.22
N VAL A 269 1.35 -5.69 -20.93
CA VAL A 269 1.45 -4.55 -20.03
C VAL A 269 0.65 -3.33 -20.49
N TYR A 270 0.33 -3.23 -21.79
CA TYR A 270 -0.43 -2.13 -22.36
C TYR A 270 -1.95 -2.29 -22.19
N LYS A 271 -2.42 -3.44 -21.67
CA LYS A 271 -3.81 -3.64 -21.27
C LYS A 271 -4.02 -3.10 -19.86
N SER A 272 -4.78 -2.02 -19.75
CA SER A 272 -5.06 -1.34 -18.47
C SER A 272 -6.41 -0.64 -18.51
N SER A 273 -7.12 -0.63 -17.39
CA SER A 273 -8.35 0.16 -17.21
C SER A 273 -8.07 1.56 -16.62
N LEU A 274 -6.94 1.74 -15.91
CA LEU A 274 -6.61 3.00 -15.23
C LEU A 274 -5.73 3.93 -16.04
N LYS A 275 -4.92 3.40 -16.96
CA LYS A 275 -3.97 4.21 -17.73
C LYS A 275 -3.90 3.81 -19.18
N THR A 276 -3.93 4.80 -20.07
CA THR A 276 -3.55 4.58 -21.48
C THR A 276 -2.04 4.73 -21.62
N PHE A 277 -1.36 3.65 -21.97
CA PHE A 277 0.07 3.64 -22.27
C PHE A 277 0.30 3.90 -23.77
N ALA A 278 1.27 4.74 -24.11
CA ALA A 278 1.67 4.88 -25.50
C ALA A 278 2.44 3.62 -25.94
N PRO A 279 2.22 3.08 -27.15
CA PRO A 279 2.95 1.90 -27.62
C PRO A 279 4.46 2.10 -27.51
N GLY A 280 5.16 1.14 -26.89
CA GLY A 280 6.61 1.20 -26.67
C GLY A 280 7.06 2.14 -25.54
N SER A 281 6.16 2.80 -24.81
CA SER A 281 6.56 3.73 -23.73
C SER A 281 7.09 3.05 -22.48
N VAL A 282 6.77 1.77 -22.29
CA VAL A 282 7.24 0.93 -21.19
C VAL A 282 8.38 0.06 -21.68
N TYR A 283 9.56 0.21 -21.10
CA TYR A 283 10.72 -0.65 -21.36
C TYR A 283 10.68 -1.93 -20.51
N GLY A 284 10.30 -1.79 -19.24
CA GLY A 284 10.36 -2.87 -18.27
C GLY A 284 9.43 -2.65 -17.08
N VAL A 285 9.37 -3.67 -16.22
CA VAL A 285 8.68 -3.61 -14.93
C VAL A 285 9.70 -3.76 -13.81
N ARG A 286 9.87 -2.70 -13.03
CA ARG A 286 10.68 -2.71 -11.80
C ARG A 286 9.89 -3.43 -10.72
N VAL A 287 10.54 -4.36 -10.03
CA VAL A 287 9.98 -5.08 -8.88
C VAL A 287 10.73 -4.63 -7.63
N SER A 288 10.01 -4.25 -6.58
CA SER A 288 10.60 -3.86 -5.29
C SER A 288 9.96 -4.66 -4.15
N GLU A 289 10.76 -4.99 -3.15
CA GLU A 289 10.35 -5.59 -1.88
C GLU A 289 10.19 -4.50 -0.81
N GLY A 290 9.11 -4.58 -0.04
CA GLY A 290 8.88 -3.72 1.13
C GLY A 290 9.46 -4.29 2.43
N PHE A 291 9.86 -3.39 3.33
CA PHE A 291 10.27 -3.67 4.70
C PHE A 291 9.89 -2.52 5.64
N SER A 292 9.77 -2.82 6.94
CA SER A 292 9.41 -1.86 7.98
C SER A 292 10.53 -1.79 9.04
N SER A 293 10.27 -1.16 10.20
CA SER A 293 11.27 -1.06 11.26
C SER A 293 11.61 -2.40 11.94
N GLU A 294 10.96 -3.51 11.58
CA GLU A 294 11.29 -4.85 12.11
C GLU A 294 12.74 -5.25 11.84
N GLU A 295 13.37 -4.62 10.85
CA GLU A 295 14.78 -4.81 10.51
C GLU A 295 15.75 -3.91 11.32
N GLY A 296 15.26 -3.11 12.28
CA GLY A 296 16.08 -2.28 13.17
C GLY A 296 16.20 -0.81 12.77
N PHE A 297 15.31 -0.33 11.91
CA PHE A 297 15.25 1.08 11.49
C PHE A 297 14.53 1.97 12.53
N PRO A 298 14.65 3.30 12.42
CA PRO A 298 13.74 4.23 13.08
C PRO A 298 12.29 4.03 12.62
N GLU A 299 11.35 4.69 13.29
CA GLU A 299 9.92 4.55 12.99
C GLU A 299 9.53 5.13 11.62
N MET A 300 10.38 5.97 11.03
CA MET A 300 10.17 6.52 9.69
C MET A 300 11.40 6.32 8.81
N PHE A 301 11.15 6.00 7.54
CA PHE A 301 12.21 5.85 6.54
C PHE A 301 12.66 7.18 5.94
N GLY A 302 11.86 8.24 6.09
CA GLY A 302 12.09 9.57 5.53
C GLY A 302 11.03 10.57 6.01
N SER A 303 11.07 11.82 5.53
CA SER A 303 10.02 12.84 5.76
C SER A 303 8.75 12.59 4.94
N THR A 304 8.73 11.51 4.17
CA THR A 304 7.59 11.05 3.38
C THR A 304 6.97 9.81 4.04
N MET A 305 5.66 9.63 3.90
CA MET A 305 4.92 8.47 4.44
C MET A 305 5.20 7.12 3.73
N PHE A 306 6.32 6.98 3.02
CA PHE A 306 6.67 5.77 2.30
C PHE A 306 7.57 4.86 3.14
N GLU A 307 7.28 3.56 3.10
CA GLU A 307 8.06 2.53 3.80
C GLU A 307 9.40 2.23 3.13
N GLY A 308 10.23 1.43 3.80
CA GLY A 308 11.50 0.96 3.27
C GLY A 308 11.33 0.07 2.04
N MET A 309 12.14 0.32 1.00
CA MET A 309 12.06 -0.43 -0.26
C MET A 309 13.42 -0.88 -0.77
N ALA A 310 13.48 -2.12 -1.25
CA ALA A 310 14.62 -2.68 -1.94
C ALA A 310 14.22 -3.12 -3.35
N THR A 311 14.80 -2.52 -4.38
CA THR A 311 14.58 -2.93 -5.76
C THR A 311 15.25 -4.26 -6.06
N LEU A 312 14.44 -5.24 -6.44
CA LEU A 312 14.89 -6.59 -6.80
C LEU A 312 15.33 -6.69 -8.27
N GLY A 313 14.96 -5.71 -9.10
CA GLY A 313 15.41 -5.62 -10.48
C GLY A 313 14.32 -5.18 -11.44
N VAL A 314 14.62 -5.26 -12.74
CA VAL A 314 13.74 -4.85 -13.83
C VAL A 314 13.54 -6.00 -14.80
N ALA A 315 12.30 -6.45 -14.97
CA ALA A 315 11.94 -7.43 -15.99
C ALA A 315 11.66 -6.70 -17.31
N PRO A 316 12.36 -7.01 -18.42
CA PRO A 316 12.11 -6.36 -19.70
C PRO A 316 10.73 -6.76 -20.26
N VAL A 317 10.01 -5.75 -20.75
CA VAL A 317 8.78 -5.95 -21.52
C VAL A 317 9.16 -6.41 -22.93
N ARG A 318 8.54 -7.49 -23.40
CA ARG A 318 8.82 -8.10 -24.70
C ARG A 318 8.07 -7.38 -25.81
N ALA A 319 8.35 -7.76 -27.06
CA ALA A 319 7.76 -7.11 -28.23
C ALA A 319 6.22 -7.26 -28.28
N ASP A 320 5.69 -8.35 -27.72
CA ASP A 320 4.26 -8.61 -27.56
C ASP A 320 3.63 -7.95 -26.31
N GLY A 321 4.39 -7.15 -25.55
CA GLY A 321 3.94 -6.49 -24.32
C GLY A 321 4.03 -7.37 -23.06
N SER A 322 4.38 -8.64 -23.19
CA SER A 322 4.46 -9.56 -22.05
C SER A 322 5.72 -9.34 -21.21
N TRP A 323 5.66 -9.70 -19.92
CA TRP A 323 6.85 -9.77 -19.06
C TRP A 323 6.64 -10.85 -17.98
N LEU A 324 7.74 -11.41 -17.48
CA LEU A 324 7.75 -12.40 -16.41
C LEU A 324 8.96 -12.21 -15.50
N ALA A 325 8.77 -12.50 -14.22
CA ALA A 325 9.81 -12.56 -13.21
C ALA A 325 9.57 -13.70 -12.21
N THR A 326 10.65 -14.27 -11.66
CA THR A 326 10.59 -15.10 -10.46
C THR A 326 11.10 -14.29 -9.27
N VAL A 327 10.28 -14.19 -8.25
CA VAL A 327 10.48 -13.35 -7.07
C VAL A 327 10.50 -14.21 -5.80
N PRO A 328 11.04 -13.70 -4.69
CA PRO A 328 10.87 -14.33 -3.39
C PRO A 328 9.39 -14.47 -3.05
N SER A 329 9.05 -15.54 -2.34
CA SER A 329 7.68 -15.82 -1.89
C SER A 329 7.45 -15.27 -0.49
N ASN A 330 6.17 -15.06 -0.13
CA ASN A 330 5.76 -14.57 1.18
C ASN A 330 6.52 -13.28 1.60
N VAL A 331 6.77 -12.38 0.66
CA VAL A 331 7.31 -11.04 0.91
C VAL A 331 6.40 -9.99 0.27
N PRO A 332 6.23 -8.81 0.88
CA PRO A 332 5.48 -7.72 0.27
C PRO A 332 6.27 -7.17 -0.92
N LEU A 333 5.62 -7.16 -2.08
CA LEU A 333 6.14 -6.76 -3.37
C LEU A 333 5.28 -5.64 -3.95
N ARG A 334 5.92 -4.76 -4.70
CA ARG A 334 5.27 -3.78 -5.58
C ARG A 334 5.92 -3.79 -6.95
N VAL A 335 5.18 -3.30 -7.95
CA VAL A 335 5.65 -3.20 -9.33
C VAL A 335 5.48 -1.78 -9.88
N GLN A 336 6.43 -1.35 -10.70
CA GLN A 336 6.38 -0.08 -11.42
C GLN A 336 6.70 -0.31 -12.90
N ASN A 337 5.86 0.18 -13.79
CA ASN A 337 6.19 0.28 -15.20
C ASN A 337 7.20 1.39 -15.40
N ILE A 338 8.34 1.10 -16.04
CA ILE A 338 9.37 2.12 -16.26
C ILE A 338 9.65 2.32 -17.74
N ASP A 339 10.04 3.54 -18.11
CA ASP A 339 10.49 3.89 -19.44
C ASP A 339 12.00 3.61 -19.65
N THR A 340 12.53 4.00 -20.81
CA THR A 340 13.95 3.82 -21.17
C THR A 340 14.93 4.64 -20.34
N PHE A 341 14.47 5.65 -19.62
CA PHE A 341 15.27 6.43 -18.67
C PHE A 341 15.22 5.83 -17.27
N GLY A 342 14.38 4.82 -17.05
CA GLY A 342 14.19 4.16 -15.76
C GLY A 342 13.24 4.91 -14.84
N MET A 343 12.49 5.91 -15.32
CA MET A 343 11.49 6.61 -14.52
C MET A 343 10.17 5.85 -14.56
N SER A 344 9.45 5.85 -13.43
CA SER A 344 8.10 5.28 -13.36
C SER A 344 7.15 6.00 -14.32
N VAL A 345 6.40 5.19 -15.06
CA VAL A 345 5.29 5.60 -15.92
C VAL A 345 3.97 5.39 -15.17
N PHE A 346 3.90 4.33 -14.37
CA PHE A 346 2.79 4.00 -13.50
C PHE A 346 3.26 3.03 -12.41
N SER A 347 2.83 3.26 -11.18
CA SER A 347 3.22 2.49 -10.01
C SER A 347 1.99 1.82 -9.41
N GLU A 348 2.11 0.56 -9.01
CA GLU A 348 1.10 -0.09 -8.17
C GLU A 348 1.15 0.54 -6.77
N PRO A 349 0.05 1.13 -6.27
CA PRO A 349 0.05 1.89 -5.02
C PRO A 349 -0.20 1.00 -3.79
N VAL A 350 0.00 -0.32 -3.91
CA VAL A 350 -0.25 -1.29 -2.84
C VAL A 350 0.80 -2.39 -2.82
N TRP A 351 0.91 -3.04 -1.68
CA TRP A 351 1.71 -4.25 -1.51
C TRP A 351 0.90 -5.51 -1.86
N PHE A 352 1.52 -6.43 -2.58
CA PHE A 352 1.01 -7.78 -2.80
C PHE A 352 2.08 -8.82 -2.53
N SER A 353 1.70 -10.09 -2.44
CA SER A 353 2.64 -11.20 -2.24
C SER A 353 2.07 -12.44 -2.93
N GLY A 354 2.94 -13.41 -3.22
CA GLY A 354 2.54 -14.76 -3.64
C GLY A 354 3.15 -15.83 -2.75
N ARG A 355 2.56 -17.02 -2.77
CA ARG A 355 3.03 -18.19 -2.04
C ARG A 355 4.15 -18.93 -2.80
N PRO A 356 4.96 -19.73 -2.09
CA PRO A 356 5.90 -20.65 -2.73
C PRO A 356 5.21 -21.55 -3.77
N GLY A 357 5.70 -21.51 -5.01
CA GLY A 357 5.13 -22.29 -6.11
C GLY A 357 3.89 -21.66 -6.77
N GLU A 358 3.46 -20.47 -6.34
CA GLU A 358 2.34 -19.75 -6.97
C GLU A 358 2.78 -19.05 -8.26
N THR A 359 1.91 -19.08 -9.27
CA THR A 359 2.04 -18.29 -10.49
C THR A 359 0.95 -17.23 -10.54
N ARG A 360 1.35 -15.96 -10.55
CA ARG A 360 0.47 -14.79 -10.57
C ARG A 360 0.71 -13.99 -11.85
N VAL A 361 0.00 -14.35 -12.92
CA VAL A 361 0.11 -13.66 -14.22
C VAL A 361 -1.21 -12.97 -14.54
N CYS A 362 -1.16 -11.64 -14.60
CA CYS A 362 -2.30 -10.79 -14.92
C CYS A 362 -2.52 -10.70 -16.42
N GLY A 363 -3.72 -10.27 -16.84
CA GLY A 363 -3.95 -9.95 -18.24
C GLY A 363 -3.11 -8.74 -18.68
N GLY A 364 -2.97 -7.74 -17.82
CA GLY A 364 -2.16 -6.56 -18.08
C GLY A 364 -1.78 -5.78 -16.83
N CYS A 365 -1.54 -4.48 -16.97
CA CYS A 365 -1.28 -3.58 -15.86
C CYS A 365 -2.61 -3.01 -15.38
N HIS A 366 -3.18 -3.60 -14.33
CA HIS A 366 -4.47 -3.19 -13.79
C HIS A 366 -5.57 -3.29 -14.87
N GLU A 367 -5.64 -4.44 -15.53
CA GLU A 367 -6.57 -4.72 -16.61
C GLU A 367 -8.03 -4.74 -16.15
N SER A 368 -8.96 -4.53 -17.08
CA SER A 368 -10.38 -4.71 -16.78
C SER A 368 -10.66 -6.14 -16.31
N ARG A 369 -11.36 -6.25 -15.18
CA ARG A 369 -11.69 -7.50 -14.51
C ARG A 369 -12.97 -8.15 -15.03
N SER A 370 -13.71 -7.41 -15.86
CA SER A 370 -14.91 -7.87 -16.55
C SER A 370 -14.67 -8.19 -18.03
N GLU A 371 -13.48 -7.88 -18.56
CA GLU A 371 -13.12 -8.12 -19.95
C GLU A 371 -12.11 -9.25 -20.08
N THR A 372 -12.19 -9.98 -21.19
CA THR A 372 -11.15 -10.96 -21.54
C THR A 372 -9.99 -10.24 -22.21
N VAL A 373 -8.80 -10.35 -21.62
CA VAL A 373 -7.58 -9.94 -22.32
C VAL A 373 -7.32 -10.91 -23.47
N THR A 374 -7.55 -10.43 -24.68
CA THR A 374 -7.27 -11.19 -25.91
C THR A 374 -5.80 -11.03 -26.26
N ILE A 375 -5.05 -12.11 -26.11
CA ILE A 375 -3.67 -12.23 -26.59
C ILE A 375 -3.63 -13.02 -27.89
N ASN A 376 -2.58 -12.79 -28.69
CA ASN A 376 -2.36 -13.57 -29.91
C ASN A 376 -2.25 -15.07 -29.55
N PRO A 377 -2.88 -15.97 -30.31
CA PRO A 377 -2.79 -17.40 -30.04
C PRO A 377 -1.34 -17.88 -30.05
N GLY A 378 -0.92 -18.56 -28.98
CA GLY A 378 0.44 -19.04 -28.81
C GLY A 378 0.93 -18.90 -27.37
N ILE A 379 2.22 -19.13 -27.17
CA ILE A 379 2.92 -18.82 -25.92
C ILE A 379 3.45 -17.39 -26.07
N THR A 380 3.27 -16.54 -25.06
CA THR A 380 3.83 -15.18 -25.10
C THR A 380 5.35 -15.21 -25.11
N ASP A 381 5.98 -14.17 -25.63
CA ASP A 381 7.44 -14.08 -25.72
C ASP A 381 8.10 -14.24 -24.34
N ALA A 382 7.50 -13.68 -23.29
CA ALA A 382 8.00 -13.81 -21.93
C ALA A 382 7.99 -15.25 -21.44
N PHE A 383 6.93 -16.03 -21.70
CA PHE A 383 6.88 -17.44 -21.34
C PHE A 383 7.85 -18.28 -22.18
N ALA A 384 8.02 -17.96 -23.47
CA ALA A 384 8.93 -18.67 -24.35
C ALA A 384 10.41 -18.48 -23.97
N ILE A 385 10.78 -17.28 -23.50
CA ILE A 385 12.16 -16.96 -23.11
C ILE A 385 12.42 -17.30 -21.64
N GLY A 386 11.40 -17.22 -20.80
CA GLY A 386 11.48 -17.50 -19.37
C GLY A 386 11.52 -16.24 -18.50
N PRO A 387 11.20 -16.40 -17.20
CA PRO A 387 11.13 -15.31 -16.24
C PRO A 387 12.50 -14.73 -15.90
N THR A 388 12.54 -13.43 -15.61
CA THR A 388 13.72 -12.75 -15.09
C THR A 388 13.91 -13.07 -13.60
N PRO A 389 15.07 -13.56 -13.15
CA PRO A 389 15.30 -13.84 -11.73
C PRO A 389 15.50 -12.55 -10.92
N MET A 390 14.69 -12.36 -9.87
CA MET A 390 14.69 -11.15 -9.02
C MET A 390 15.15 -11.46 -7.60
N TYR A 391 16.42 -11.82 -7.43
CA TYR A 391 17.04 -12.17 -6.13
C TYR A 391 16.24 -13.16 -5.26
N GLY A 392 15.41 -14.01 -5.89
CA GLY A 392 14.56 -14.99 -5.21
C GLY A 392 15.34 -16.01 -4.36
N ASP A 393 16.59 -16.29 -4.75
CA ASP A 393 17.48 -17.22 -4.03
C ASP A 393 18.41 -16.49 -3.04
N VAL A 394 18.33 -15.16 -2.96
CA VAL A 394 19.10 -14.37 -1.99
C VAL A 394 18.26 -14.15 -0.74
N THR A 395 18.87 -14.43 0.41
CA THR A 395 18.25 -14.21 1.72
C THR A 395 17.89 -12.74 1.90
N ARG A 396 16.78 -12.45 2.58
CA ARG A 396 16.28 -11.07 2.76
C ARG A 396 17.36 -10.10 3.30
N ALA A 397 18.12 -10.54 4.32
CA ALA A 397 19.21 -9.75 4.90
C ALA A 397 20.35 -9.38 3.92
N ASN A 398 20.52 -10.15 2.83
CA ASN A 398 21.54 -9.92 1.80
C ASN A 398 20.99 -9.20 0.57
N ARG A 399 19.72 -8.81 0.55
CA ARG A 399 19.14 -7.99 -0.53
C ARG A 399 19.38 -6.51 -0.25
N LYS A 400 20.65 -6.12 -0.29
CA LYS A 400 21.16 -4.76 -0.20
C LYS A 400 22.37 -4.56 -1.11
N SER A 401 22.57 -3.34 -1.58
CA SER A 401 23.78 -2.94 -2.31
C SER A 401 24.91 -2.64 -1.33
N MET A 402 26.08 -3.25 -1.51
CA MET A 402 27.20 -3.01 -0.59
C MET A 402 28.01 -1.78 -1.03
N THR A 403 28.78 -1.91 -2.10
CA THR A 403 29.72 -0.86 -2.56
C THR A 403 29.56 -0.52 -4.04
N ASP A 404 28.67 -1.22 -4.74
CA ASP A 404 28.40 -1.04 -6.15
C ASP A 404 26.94 -0.59 -6.32
N PHE A 405 26.78 0.69 -6.66
CA PHE A 405 25.50 1.34 -6.90
C PHE A 405 25.24 1.55 -8.40
N SER A 406 25.88 0.76 -9.27
CA SER A 406 25.54 0.75 -10.69
C SER A 406 24.09 0.33 -10.89
N ARG A 407 23.48 0.76 -12.01
CA ARG A 407 22.06 0.54 -12.34
C ARG A 407 21.57 -0.90 -12.12
N ASP A 408 22.42 -1.90 -12.41
CA ASP A 408 22.07 -3.32 -12.32
C ASP A 408 22.32 -3.94 -10.93
N LYS A 409 22.89 -3.17 -9.99
CA LYS A 409 23.30 -3.61 -8.64
C LYS A 409 22.64 -2.84 -7.52
N ILE A 410 22.16 -1.62 -7.80
CA ILE A 410 21.47 -0.79 -6.83
C ILE A 410 20.12 -1.41 -6.42
N MET A 411 19.91 -1.58 -5.11
CA MET A 411 18.70 -2.13 -4.51
C MET A 411 17.99 -1.05 -3.70
N GLY A 412 18.64 -0.54 -2.66
CA GLY A 412 18.19 0.63 -1.92
C GLY A 412 18.97 1.90 -2.30
N VAL A 413 18.38 3.04 -1.98
CA VAL A 413 19.01 4.36 -2.17
C VAL A 413 19.13 5.04 -0.81
N ALA A 414 20.09 4.57 -0.01
CA ALA A 414 20.42 5.22 1.26
C ALA A 414 20.99 6.63 1.00
N TRP A 415 20.40 7.64 1.63
CA TRP A 415 20.65 9.02 1.25
C TRP A 415 22.09 9.47 1.49
N ASP A 416 22.64 9.17 2.66
CA ASP A 416 23.98 9.55 3.09
C ASP A 416 25.10 8.78 2.40
N THR A 417 24.84 7.53 1.97
CA THR A 417 25.83 6.68 1.31
C THR A 417 25.78 6.74 -0.22
N VAL A 418 24.60 7.03 -0.80
CA VAL A 418 24.40 7.05 -2.25
C VAL A 418 24.26 8.49 -2.76
N VAL A 419 23.30 9.25 -2.25
CA VAL A 419 22.93 10.58 -2.78
C VAL A 419 23.91 11.68 -2.35
N GLN A 420 24.25 11.73 -1.06
CA GLN A 420 25.10 12.77 -0.51
C GLN A 420 26.48 12.84 -1.17
N PRO A 421 27.19 11.73 -1.45
CA PRO A 421 28.48 11.78 -2.15
C PRO A 421 28.39 12.42 -3.55
N MET A 422 27.26 12.25 -4.25
CA MET A 422 27.03 12.90 -5.54
C MET A 422 26.95 14.42 -5.37
N PHE A 423 26.21 14.87 -4.35
CA PHE A 423 26.07 16.30 -4.06
C PHE A 423 27.37 16.93 -3.59
N ASP A 424 28.13 16.24 -2.74
CA ASP A 424 29.44 16.69 -2.28
C ASP A 424 30.41 16.91 -3.43
N ALA A 425 30.39 16.01 -4.42
CA ALA A 425 31.28 16.09 -5.57
C ALA A 425 30.85 17.16 -6.60
N LYS A 426 29.54 17.42 -6.77
CA LYS A 426 29.02 18.11 -7.96
C LYS A 426 28.05 19.26 -7.71
N CYS A 427 27.57 19.46 -6.48
CA CYS A 427 26.49 20.40 -6.19
C CYS A 427 26.82 21.41 -5.09
N ILE A 428 27.49 20.99 -4.00
CA ILE A 428 27.65 21.84 -2.80
C ILE A 428 28.50 23.08 -3.03
N SER A 429 29.32 23.15 -4.10
CA SER A 429 30.08 24.36 -4.42
C SER A 429 29.18 25.56 -4.73
N CYS A 430 27.96 25.31 -5.22
CA CYS A 430 26.96 26.33 -5.50
C CYS A 430 25.77 26.26 -4.51
N HIS A 431 25.47 25.07 -4.00
CA HIS A 431 24.33 24.81 -3.13
C HIS A 431 24.74 24.53 -1.68
N ASN A 432 25.14 25.59 -0.96
CA ASN A 432 25.80 25.53 0.34
C ASN A 432 25.05 26.25 1.47
N GLY A 433 23.77 26.56 1.27
CA GLY A 433 22.95 27.26 2.27
C GLY A 433 23.23 28.77 2.39
N VAL A 434 24.07 29.36 1.53
CA VAL A 434 24.22 30.82 1.48
C VAL A 434 23.07 31.41 0.68
N ALA A 435 22.15 32.07 1.38
CA ALA A 435 20.90 32.61 0.81
C ALA A 435 21.13 33.42 -0.48
N GLY A 436 20.35 33.09 -1.51
CA GLY A 436 20.43 33.73 -2.82
C GLY A 436 19.67 32.93 -3.88
N PRO A 437 19.75 33.30 -5.18
CA PRO A 437 19.00 32.61 -6.23
C PRO A 437 19.32 31.11 -6.37
N ALA A 438 20.53 30.69 -6.01
CA ALA A 438 20.91 29.28 -5.99
C ALA A 438 20.44 28.54 -4.73
N ASN A 439 20.19 29.27 -3.64
CA ASN A 439 19.79 28.74 -2.34
C ASN A 439 18.59 29.55 -1.83
N PRO A 440 17.38 29.34 -2.40
CA PRO A 440 16.19 30.07 -1.97
C PRO A 440 15.85 29.73 -0.52
N SER A 441 15.16 30.67 0.14
CA SER A 441 14.73 30.54 1.53
C SER A 441 13.21 30.66 1.64
N TYR A 442 12.64 29.99 2.63
CA TYR A 442 11.25 30.15 3.05
C TYR A 442 11.17 30.20 4.58
N VAL A 443 10.05 30.67 5.11
CA VAL A 443 9.82 30.84 6.55
C VAL A 443 8.70 29.92 6.99
N ILE A 444 8.89 29.24 8.11
CA ILE A 444 7.86 28.47 8.81
C ILE A 444 7.51 29.25 10.07
N THR A 445 6.22 29.50 10.28
CA THR A 445 5.71 30.28 11.41
C THR A 445 4.67 29.47 12.17
N ASP A 446 4.86 29.36 13.47
CA ASP A 446 3.84 28.89 14.41
C ASP A 446 2.94 30.10 14.79
N PRO A 447 1.66 30.11 14.39
CA PRO A 447 0.76 31.22 14.70
C PRO A 447 0.37 31.29 16.19
N ALA A 448 0.43 30.19 16.93
CA ALA A 448 0.06 30.13 18.33
C ALA A 448 1.13 30.79 19.22
N THR A 449 2.41 30.56 18.91
CA THR A 449 3.54 31.15 19.66
C THR A 449 4.13 32.40 19.02
N GLY A 450 3.90 32.61 17.72
CA GLY A 450 4.53 33.66 16.91
C GLY A 450 5.99 33.35 16.54
N THR A 451 6.50 32.16 16.87
CA THR A 451 7.87 31.74 16.55
C THR A 451 8.01 31.53 15.06
N SER A 452 9.12 32.00 14.47
CA SER A 452 9.41 31.78 13.05
C SER A 452 10.83 31.28 12.86
N VAL A 453 10.98 30.28 11.98
CA VAL A 453 12.28 29.72 11.57
C VAL A 453 12.43 29.86 10.05
N THR A 454 13.64 30.18 9.59
CA THR A 454 13.94 30.32 8.17
C THR A 454 14.72 29.11 7.68
N TRP A 455 14.20 28.41 6.69
CA TRP A 455 14.93 27.39 5.96
C TRP A 455 15.62 28.01 4.75
N THR A 456 16.84 27.57 4.44
CA THR A 456 17.55 27.94 3.21
C THR A 456 18.03 26.67 2.54
N PHE A 457 17.73 26.53 1.25
CA PHE A 457 18.11 25.36 0.46
C PHE A 457 19.62 25.10 0.54
N ASP A 458 19.98 23.87 0.91
CA ASP A 458 21.35 23.50 1.21
C ASP A 458 21.56 22.01 0.93
N LEU A 459 22.56 21.67 0.10
CA LEU A 459 22.83 20.29 -0.29
C LEU A 459 24.00 19.66 0.47
N ARG A 460 24.49 20.29 1.54
CA ARG A 460 25.52 19.71 2.41
C ARG A 460 24.94 18.58 3.27
N GLY A 461 25.73 17.53 3.50
CA GLY A 461 25.37 16.40 4.35
C GLY A 461 25.44 16.66 5.86
N SER A 462 25.33 17.94 6.28
CA SER A 462 25.31 18.27 7.71
C SER A 462 23.96 17.91 8.32
N ALA A 463 23.96 17.57 9.61
CA ALA A 463 22.72 17.28 10.34
C ALA A 463 21.76 18.47 10.31
N VAL A 464 20.47 18.17 10.24
CA VAL A 464 19.40 19.17 10.33
C VAL A 464 19.42 19.80 11.73
N PRO A 465 19.33 21.15 11.85
CA PRO A 465 19.21 21.80 13.15
C PRO A 465 17.98 21.28 13.91
N ALA A 466 18.08 21.10 15.24
CA ALA A 466 17.04 20.47 16.06
C ALA A 466 15.61 21.04 15.83
N GLN A 467 15.49 22.36 15.66
CA GLN A 467 14.22 23.05 15.37
C GLN A 467 13.53 22.62 14.05
N PHE A 468 14.26 21.95 13.15
CA PHE A 468 13.74 21.39 11.90
C PHE A 468 13.71 19.86 11.92
N ALA A 469 14.36 19.21 12.89
CA ALA A 469 14.29 17.76 13.05
C ALA A 469 12.86 17.32 13.37
N GLU A 470 12.17 18.04 14.26
CA GLU A 470 10.76 17.78 14.58
C GLU A 470 9.84 17.98 13.36
N LEU A 471 10.13 18.96 12.51
CA LEU A 471 9.37 19.25 11.27
C LEU A 471 9.74 18.33 10.10
N GLY A 472 10.90 17.70 10.19
CA GLY A 472 11.40 16.73 9.23
C GLY A 472 10.99 15.31 9.58
N GLY A 473 10.48 15.07 10.79
CA GLY A 473 10.10 13.75 11.30
C GLY A 473 11.22 13.00 12.06
N ASP A 474 12.50 13.28 11.79
CA ASP A 474 13.64 12.68 12.49
C ASP A 474 14.85 13.63 12.55
N SER A 475 15.62 13.52 13.62
CA SER A 475 16.91 14.19 13.82
C SER A 475 18.07 13.59 13.02
N ALA A 476 17.90 12.38 12.50
CA ALA A 476 18.93 11.70 11.69
C ALA A 476 19.10 12.31 10.28
N PHE A 477 18.14 13.10 9.82
CA PHE A 477 18.15 13.64 8.46
C PHE A 477 19.21 14.73 8.26
N THR A 478 19.65 14.87 6.99
CA THR A 478 20.63 15.88 6.59
C THR A 478 19.97 17.07 5.91
N LEU A 479 20.67 18.22 5.87
CA LEU A 479 20.18 19.43 5.20
C LEU A 479 19.82 19.16 3.72
N SER A 480 20.63 18.35 3.04
CA SER A 480 20.40 17.97 1.65
C SER A 480 19.14 17.13 1.47
N TYR A 481 18.86 16.23 2.42
CA TYR A 481 17.65 15.41 2.42
C TYR A 481 16.41 16.27 2.47
N LEU A 482 16.27 17.10 3.53
CA LEU A 482 15.11 17.97 3.67
C LEU A 482 14.99 18.99 2.54
N SER A 483 16.11 19.47 1.99
CA SER A 483 16.10 20.36 0.84
C SER A 483 15.52 19.71 -0.42
N MET A 484 15.64 18.38 -0.57
CA MET A 484 15.15 17.65 -1.73
C MET A 484 13.76 17.04 -1.53
N ALA A 485 13.56 16.37 -0.40
CA ALA A 485 12.33 15.68 -0.03
C ALA A 485 11.22 16.64 0.42
N GLY A 486 11.59 17.77 1.03
CA GLY A 486 10.66 18.66 1.70
C GLY A 486 10.41 18.26 3.16
N LEU A 487 9.54 19.05 3.80
CA LEU A 487 9.10 18.84 5.18
C LEU A 487 8.06 17.72 5.23
N ASP A 488 7.91 17.12 6.40
CA ASP A 488 6.77 16.26 6.68
C ASP A 488 5.51 17.13 6.75
N MET A 489 4.65 17.00 5.75
CA MET A 489 3.44 17.81 5.66
C MET A 489 2.37 17.38 6.67
N GLU A 490 2.37 16.13 7.15
CA GLU A 490 1.48 15.69 8.23
C GLU A 490 1.84 16.43 9.52
N ALA A 491 3.12 16.50 9.86
CA ALA A 491 3.60 17.28 11.01
C ALA A 491 3.29 18.79 10.89
N ILE A 492 3.38 19.36 9.68
CA ILE A 492 3.03 20.77 9.42
C ILE A 492 1.53 21.01 9.64
N GLU A 493 0.67 20.10 9.16
CA GLU A 493 -0.79 20.18 9.32
C GLU A 493 -1.22 19.96 10.77
N GLU A 494 -0.68 18.95 11.46
CA GLU A 494 -0.99 18.68 12.88
C GLU A 494 -0.53 19.81 13.82
N GLY A 495 0.56 20.49 13.47
CA GLY A 495 1.10 21.63 14.22
C GLY A 495 0.43 22.98 13.92
N ASP A 496 -0.56 23.04 13.01
CA ASP A 496 -1.14 24.30 12.51
C ASP A 496 -0.08 25.31 12.01
N LEU A 497 1.01 24.82 11.41
CA LEU A 497 2.16 25.63 11.01
C LEU A 497 1.95 26.28 9.63
N MET A 498 2.40 27.53 9.49
CA MET A 498 2.27 28.28 8.24
C MET A 498 3.60 28.40 7.50
N ILE A 499 3.61 28.04 6.22
CA ILE A 499 4.77 28.22 5.33
C ILE A 499 4.58 29.48 4.48
N THR A 500 5.55 30.39 4.55
CA THR A 500 5.58 31.64 3.75
C THR A 500 6.84 31.69 2.90
N GLY A 501 6.69 31.95 1.59
CA GLY A 501 7.80 32.06 0.64
C GLY A 501 7.70 31.05 -0.50
N ASP A 502 8.81 30.81 -1.18
CA ASP A 502 8.89 29.91 -2.35
C ASP A 502 9.25 28.48 -1.92
N TYR A 503 8.34 27.84 -1.16
CA TYR A 503 8.50 26.44 -0.76
C TYR A 503 8.39 25.52 -1.98
N LYS A 504 9.35 24.60 -2.10
CA LYS A 504 9.42 23.63 -3.20
C LYS A 504 9.82 22.27 -2.68
N VAL A 505 9.16 21.26 -3.22
CA VAL A 505 9.60 19.87 -3.18
C VAL A 505 10.36 19.60 -4.49
N TYR A 506 11.57 19.06 -4.39
CA TYR A 506 12.44 18.85 -5.55
C TYR A 506 12.39 17.42 -6.09
N LEU A 507 12.12 16.45 -5.21
CA LEU A 507 11.86 15.05 -5.55
C LEU A 507 10.44 14.70 -5.12
N ASN A 508 9.59 14.34 -6.09
CA ASN A 508 8.24 13.88 -5.83
C ASN A 508 8.28 12.36 -5.61
N PRO A 509 7.74 11.85 -4.50
CA PRO A 509 7.68 10.41 -4.27
C PRO A 509 6.83 9.74 -5.36
N GLU A 510 7.30 8.59 -5.84
CA GLU A 510 6.73 7.77 -6.94
C GLU A 510 6.66 8.44 -8.34
N ASP A 511 7.16 9.68 -8.48
CA ASP A 511 7.07 10.45 -9.71
C ASP A 511 8.38 11.18 -10.03
N ALA A 512 9.42 10.39 -10.31
CA ALA A 512 10.70 10.93 -10.78
C ALA A 512 10.52 11.82 -12.01
N ARG A 513 9.65 11.43 -12.95
CA ARG A 513 9.43 12.18 -14.19
C ARG A 513 8.93 13.60 -13.96
N ASN A 514 8.10 13.82 -12.94
CA ASN A 514 7.60 15.15 -12.62
C ASN A 514 8.38 15.91 -11.56
N SER A 515 9.29 15.25 -10.85
CA SER A 515 10.22 15.86 -9.90
C SER A 515 10.99 17.04 -10.51
N LEU A 516 11.03 18.16 -9.80
CA LEU A 516 11.70 19.38 -10.26
C LEU A 516 13.20 19.14 -10.49
N ALA A 517 13.89 18.46 -9.57
CA ALA A 517 15.31 18.14 -9.71
C ALA A 517 15.57 17.28 -10.96
N ILE A 518 14.75 16.26 -11.22
CA ILE A 518 14.90 15.38 -12.39
C ILE A 518 14.70 16.16 -13.69
N LYS A 519 13.68 17.02 -13.77
CA LYS A 519 13.45 17.89 -14.94
C LYS A 519 14.60 18.86 -15.20
N LEU A 520 15.18 19.43 -14.14
CA LEU A 520 16.31 20.36 -14.24
C LEU A 520 17.59 19.65 -14.66
N LEU A 521 17.90 18.51 -14.03
CA LEU A 521 19.12 17.76 -14.28
C LEU A 521 19.09 17.05 -15.65
N ASN A 522 17.89 16.70 -16.13
CA ASN A 522 17.63 16.09 -17.43
C ASN A 522 18.45 14.79 -17.64
N PRO A 523 18.01 13.66 -17.05
CA PRO A 523 18.77 12.43 -17.03
C PRO A 523 18.98 11.82 -18.41
N VAL A 524 20.00 10.98 -18.49
CA VAL A 524 20.36 10.24 -19.71
C VAL A 524 19.62 8.90 -19.78
N GLN A 525 19.49 8.35 -20.99
CA GLN A 525 18.88 7.05 -21.21
C GLN A 525 19.63 5.95 -20.43
N GLN A 526 18.87 5.05 -19.79
CA GLN A 526 19.39 3.95 -18.97
C GLN A 526 19.26 2.60 -19.67
N PHE A 527 18.20 2.42 -20.46
CA PHE A 527 17.82 1.14 -21.04
C PHE A 527 17.59 1.23 -22.56
N PRO A 528 17.83 0.15 -23.33
CA PRO A 528 18.46 -1.10 -22.90
C PRO A 528 19.95 -0.93 -22.55
N ASN A 529 20.59 0.11 -23.07
CA ASN A 529 21.97 0.48 -22.77
C ASN A 529 22.01 1.92 -22.28
N GLN A 530 22.93 2.22 -21.37
CA GLN A 530 23.19 3.59 -20.96
C GLN A 530 23.71 4.39 -22.14
N ASN A 531 23.05 5.50 -22.46
CA ASN A 531 23.42 6.36 -23.58
C ASN A 531 23.43 7.83 -23.14
N PRO A 532 24.61 8.42 -22.87
CA PRO A 532 24.72 9.81 -22.44
C PRO A 532 24.33 10.82 -23.52
N GLY A 533 24.22 10.39 -24.78
CA GLY A 533 23.80 11.24 -25.90
C GLY A 533 22.29 11.42 -26.02
N VAL A 534 21.49 10.71 -25.23
CA VAL A 534 20.02 10.79 -25.25
C VAL A 534 19.52 11.28 -23.90
N ARG A 535 18.72 12.36 -23.92
CA ARG A 535 18.21 13.05 -22.73
C ARG A 535 16.70 12.88 -22.60
N ALA A 536 16.20 12.83 -21.36
CA ALA A 536 14.79 12.59 -21.06
C ALA A 536 13.87 13.74 -21.51
N PHE A 537 14.39 14.97 -21.53
CA PHE A 537 13.64 16.18 -21.84
C PHE A 537 14.33 16.99 -22.94
N ALA A 538 13.54 17.76 -23.69
CA ALA A 538 14.03 18.66 -24.73
C ALA A 538 14.72 19.94 -24.18
N THR A 539 14.83 20.06 -22.86
CA THR A 539 15.46 21.20 -22.17
C THR A 539 16.97 21.03 -22.07
N THR A 540 17.69 22.14 -21.91
CA THR A 540 19.12 22.10 -21.61
C THR A 540 19.34 21.59 -20.17
N PRO A 541 20.19 20.58 -19.94
CA PRO A 541 20.54 20.11 -18.60
C PRO A 541 21.11 21.23 -17.73
N HIS A 542 20.73 21.27 -16.46
CA HIS A 542 21.19 22.30 -15.51
C HIS A 542 22.72 22.42 -15.43
N MET A 543 23.42 21.29 -15.52
CA MET A 543 24.89 21.22 -15.41
C MET A 543 25.63 21.67 -16.67
N ASN A 544 24.93 21.92 -17.78
CA ASN A 544 25.56 22.34 -19.02
C ASN A 544 26.33 23.66 -18.84
N GLY A 545 27.66 23.60 -19.01
CA GLY A 545 28.56 24.74 -18.82
C GLY A 545 28.78 25.18 -17.37
N LYS A 546 28.29 24.42 -16.38
CA LYS A 546 28.38 24.77 -14.94
C LYS A 546 29.21 23.79 -14.09
N GLY A 547 29.69 22.70 -14.68
CA GLY A 547 30.52 21.72 -13.97
C GLY A 547 30.45 20.34 -14.61
N THR A 548 30.82 19.34 -13.83
CA THR A 548 30.72 17.92 -14.22
C THR A 548 29.28 17.44 -14.01
N ASP A 549 28.69 16.88 -15.07
CA ASP A 549 27.35 16.31 -14.99
C ASP A 549 27.32 15.02 -14.15
N LEU A 550 26.12 14.54 -13.80
CA LEU A 550 25.96 13.23 -13.20
C LEU A 550 26.31 12.12 -14.23
N THR A 551 26.82 11.00 -13.73
CA THR A 551 26.99 9.78 -14.51
C THR A 551 25.63 9.13 -14.76
N ALA A 552 25.57 8.17 -15.70
CA ALA A 552 24.33 7.45 -15.95
C ALA A 552 23.83 6.69 -14.69
N ASP A 553 24.72 6.08 -13.92
CA ASP A 553 24.35 5.39 -12.68
C ASP A 553 23.86 6.35 -11.59
N GLU A 554 24.50 7.51 -11.43
CA GLU A 554 24.05 8.55 -10.49
C GLU A 554 22.68 9.12 -10.87
N PHE A 555 22.41 9.32 -12.16
CA PHE A 555 21.07 9.69 -12.63
C PHE A 555 20.05 8.62 -12.28
N TYR A 556 20.37 7.35 -12.47
CA TYR A 556 19.46 6.26 -12.16
C TYR A 556 19.20 6.15 -10.65
N ALA A 557 20.22 6.33 -9.82
CA ALA A 557 20.08 6.34 -8.37
C ALA A 557 19.17 7.49 -7.89
N LEU A 558 19.28 8.70 -8.46
CA LEU A 558 18.39 9.81 -8.12
C LEU A 558 16.94 9.59 -8.61
N ILE A 559 16.77 8.98 -9.78
CA ILE A 559 15.45 8.55 -10.27
C ILE A 559 14.84 7.52 -9.30
N LEU A 560 15.64 6.55 -8.87
CA LEU A 560 15.20 5.51 -7.96
C LEU A 560 14.87 6.07 -6.57
N ALA A 561 15.63 7.06 -6.08
CA ALA A 561 15.32 7.78 -4.85
C ALA A 561 13.90 8.38 -4.91
N ALA A 562 13.55 9.07 -6.01
CA ALA A 562 12.21 9.61 -6.19
C ALA A 562 11.14 8.52 -6.34
N ASP A 563 11.34 7.55 -7.23
CA ASP A 563 10.33 6.51 -7.51
C ASP A 563 10.10 5.53 -6.34
N ASN A 564 11.06 5.39 -5.42
CA ASN A 564 10.94 4.59 -4.19
C ASN A 564 10.52 5.42 -2.97
N GLY A 565 9.96 6.62 -3.17
CA GLY A 565 9.30 7.37 -2.09
C GLY A 565 10.15 8.44 -1.43
N VAL A 566 11.39 8.69 -1.88
CA VAL A 566 12.31 9.68 -1.27
C VAL A 566 12.68 9.34 0.18
N SER A 567 12.92 8.07 0.47
CA SER A 567 13.41 7.62 1.78
C SER A 567 14.84 8.14 2.06
N PHE A 568 15.12 8.43 3.32
CA PHE A 568 16.47 8.63 3.84
C PHE A 568 17.15 7.29 4.12
N PHE A 569 16.41 6.39 4.77
CA PHE A 569 16.89 5.08 5.18
C PHE A 569 16.61 4.02 4.12
N ALA A 570 17.60 3.16 3.91
CA ALA A 570 17.51 1.90 3.20
C ALA A 570 18.38 0.86 3.92
N ARG A 571 18.33 -0.42 3.53
CA ARG A 571 19.15 -1.48 4.16
C ARG A 571 20.65 -1.16 4.18
N GLU A 572 21.09 -0.33 3.25
CA GLU A 572 22.47 0.11 3.07
C GLU A 572 22.97 1.08 4.15
N ASN A 573 22.08 1.77 4.88
CA ASN A 573 22.42 2.67 5.99
C ASN A 573 21.57 2.38 7.25
N ASN A 574 21.13 1.14 7.41
CA ASN A 574 20.33 0.73 8.56
C ASN A 574 21.10 0.96 9.88
N PRO A 575 20.65 1.86 10.77
CA PRO A 575 21.36 2.16 12.01
C PRO A 575 21.32 1.00 13.03
N GLY A 576 20.35 0.07 12.90
CA GLY A 576 20.27 -1.13 13.72
C GLY A 576 21.19 -2.26 13.25
N ASP A 577 21.75 -2.16 12.04
CA ASP A 577 22.66 -3.15 11.51
C ASP A 577 24.08 -2.94 12.06
N THR A 578 24.40 -3.66 13.15
CA THR A 578 25.74 -3.65 13.77
C THR A 578 26.83 -4.33 12.95
N SER A 579 26.54 -4.78 11.72
CA SER A 579 27.51 -5.44 10.83
C SER A 579 28.33 -4.47 9.94
N TYR A 580 28.13 -3.15 10.09
CA TYR A 580 28.87 -2.10 9.37
C TYR A 580 30.16 -1.66 10.05
#